data_AF-A0A7V2PLS8-F1
#
_entry.id   AF-A0A7V2PLS8-F1
#
_cell.length_a   1.000
_cell.length_b   1.000
_cell.length_c   1.000
_cell.angle_alpha   90.00
_cell.angle_beta   90.00
_cell.angle_gamma   90.00
#
_symmetry.space_group_name_H-M   'P 1'
#
loop_
_entity.id
_entity.type
_entity.pdbx_description
1 polymer ?
#
loop_
_entity_poly.entity_id
_entity_poly.type
_entity_poly.pdbx_seq_one_letter_code
_entity_poly.pdbx_strand_id
1 'polypeptide(L)'
;MTLLDRFVLLLTGLTALYLIWRFFDDYRQTKSNSDIYYIISFAVLLVAGLLLIAFGYGVLGSPWVVIVSVLIPAGLSLGLVSEFFSKYEKGYLIFVIIGLLAIAITRLTGPEGATIDTIVLVIVHAIAGLIIVIVPILAVTRKLAPGGFIFVSIGGILIDLGGIALAFLKLGKQFLFFSESVVFTILAPLLLLMALAFAWGFMKKLKAA
;
A
#
# COMPACT_ATOMS: atom_id res chain seq x y z
N MET A 1 15.40 8.80 13.02
CA MET A 1 15.16 7.35 12.96
C MET A 1 16.00 6.67 14.02
N THR A 2 15.36 5.92 14.90
CA THR A 2 15.99 5.21 16.03
C THR A 2 16.42 3.79 15.63
N LEU A 3 17.15 3.08 16.50
CA LEU A 3 17.42 1.63 16.31
C LEU A 3 16.14 0.80 16.39
N LEU A 4 15.19 1.21 17.24
CA LEU A 4 13.88 0.57 17.32
C LEU A 4 13.14 0.69 15.99
N ASP A 5 13.13 1.86 15.36
CA ASP A 5 12.50 2.06 14.05
C ASP A 5 13.08 1.10 13.00
N ARG A 6 14.41 0.97 12.95
CA ARG A 6 15.08 0.06 12.00
C ARG A 6 14.69 -1.39 12.24
N PHE A 7 14.65 -1.81 13.51
CA PHE A 7 14.22 -3.16 13.88
C PHE A 7 12.77 -3.43 13.50
N VAL A 8 11.86 -2.48 13.78
CA VAL A 8 10.44 -2.57 13.42
C VAL A 8 10.26 -2.62 11.90
N LEU A 9 10.98 -1.78 11.15
CA LEU A 9 10.97 -1.80 9.68
C LEU A 9 11.52 -3.10 9.11
N LEU A 10 12.50 -3.73 9.76
CA LEU A 10 13.00 -5.05 9.36
C LEU A 10 11.89 -6.10 9.51
N LEU A 11 11.12 -6.08 10.61
CA LEU A 11 9.97 -6.95 10.78
C LEU A 11 8.88 -6.72 9.72
N THR A 12 8.64 -5.45 9.35
CA THR A 12 7.75 -5.09 8.23
C THR A 12 8.23 -5.73 6.93
N GLY A 13 9.53 -5.61 6.63
CA GLY A 13 10.15 -6.22 5.45
C GLY A 13 10.03 -7.75 5.46
N LEU A 14 10.29 -8.40 6.59
CA LEU A 14 10.14 -9.85 6.73
C LEU A 14 8.69 -10.31 6.54
N THR A 15 7.71 -9.54 7.01
CA THR A 15 6.30 -9.82 6.81
C THR A 15 5.90 -9.66 5.33
N ALA A 16 6.40 -8.62 4.67
CA ALA A 16 6.22 -8.43 3.23
C ALA A 16 6.84 -9.59 2.43
N LEU A 17 8.06 -10.01 2.78
CA LEU A 17 8.74 -11.15 2.15
C LEU A 17 7.96 -12.46 2.31
N TYR A 18 7.41 -12.70 3.51
CA TYR A 18 6.55 -13.84 3.76
C TYR A 18 5.31 -13.83 2.85
N LEU A 19 4.65 -12.67 2.68
CA LEU A 19 3.50 -12.55 1.80
C LEU A 19 3.85 -12.78 0.33
N ILE A 20 4.98 -12.22 -0.14
CA ILE A 20 5.48 -12.47 -1.50
C ILE A 20 5.63 -13.97 -1.74
N TRP A 21 6.26 -14.69 -0.82
CA TRP A 21 6.44 -16.13 -0.94
C TRP A 21 5.10 -16.88 -0.98
N ARG A 22 4.14 -16.49 -0.12
CA ARG A 22 2.80 -17.11 -0.08
C ARG A 22 1.99 -16.89 -1.34
N PHE A 23 1.98 -15.68 -1.90
CA PHE A 23 1.30 -15.40 -3.16
C PHE A 23 2.01 -16.02 -4.36
N PHE A 24 3.34 -16.13 -4.33
CA PHE A 24 4.06 -16.84 -5.38
C PHE A 24 3.72 -18.34 -5.41
N ASP A 25 3.59 -18.96 -4.24
CA ASP A 25 3.13 -20.34 -4.10
C ASP A 25 1.69 -20.54 -4.61
N ASP A 26 0.78 -19.61 -4.29
CA ASP A 26 -0.59 -19.62 -4.81
C ASP A 26 -0.61 -19.43 -6.34
N TYR A 27 0.13 -18.45 -6.86
CA TYR A 27 0.25 -18.19 -8.29
C TYR A 27 0.75 -19.40 -9.08
N ARG A 28 1.69 -20.18 -8.52
CA ARG A 28 2.17 -21.40 -9.18
C ARG A 28 1.08 -22.44 -9.38
N GLN A 29 0.07 -22.45 -8.52
CA GLN A 29 -1.05 -23.38 -8.53
C GLN A 29 -2.25 -22.84 -9.32
N THR A 30 -2.64 -21.59 -9.08
CA THR A 30 -3.86 -20.98 -9.62
C THR A 30 -3.64 -20.25 -10.94
N LYS A 31 -2.41 -19.76 -11.18
CA LYS A 31 -2.06 -18.82 -12.26
C LYS A 31 -2.91 -17.54 -12.26
N SER A 32 -3.43 -17.13 -11.10
CA SER A 32 -4.25 -15.93 -10.97
C SER A 32 -3.45 -14.65 -11.16
N ASN A 33 -4.02 -13.67 -11.88
CA ASN A 33 -3.42 -12.34 -12.01
C ASN A 33 -3.40 -11.60 -10.66
N SER A 34 -4.39 -11.86 -9.78
CA SER A 34 -4.47 -11.22 -8.45
C SER A 34 -3.18 -11.39 -7.65
N ASP A 35 -2.59 -12.58 -7.70
CA ASP A 35 -1.39 -12.92 -6.94
C ASP A 35 -0.18 -12.13 -7.44
N ILE A 36 -0.08 -11.88 -8.75
CA ILE A 36 0.97 -11.05 -9.33
C ILE A 36 0.86 -9.61 -8.78
N TYR A 37 -0.36 -9.05 -8.76
CA TYR A 37 -0.57 -7.70 -8.26
C TYR A 37 -0.24 -7.58 -6.77
N TYR A 38 -0.62 -8.57 -5.96
CA TYR A 38 -0.24 -8.62 -4.54
C TYR A 38 1.27 -8.75 -4.35
N ILE A 39 1.94 -9.62 -5.12
CA ILE A 39 3.40 -9.76 -5.09
C ILE A 39 4.09 -8.42 -5.38
N ILE A 40 3.64 -7.69 -6.40
CA ILE A 40 4.21 -6.37 -6.74
C ILE A 40 4.09 -5.41 -5.55
N SER A 41 2.93 -5.32 -4.92
CA SER A 41 2.71 -4.42 -3.78
C SER A 41 3.60 -4.77 -2.59
N PHE A 42 3.70 -6.05 -2.22
CA PHE A 42 4.54 -6.46 -1.10
C PHE A 42 6.03 -6.40 -1.43
N ALA A 43 6.44 -6.63 -2.68
CA ALA A 43 7.81 -6.41 -3.13
C ALA A 43 8.21 -4.94 -2.98
N VAL A 44 7.34 -4.02 -3.36
CA VAL A 44 7.57 -2.58 -3.17
C VAL A 44 7.61 -2.21 -1.68
N LEU A 45 6.73 -2.78 -0.85
CA LEU A 45 6.78 -2.57 0.61
C LEU A 45 8.11 -3.05 1.21
N LEU A 46 8.60 -4.22 0.80
CA LEU A 46 9.91 -4.74 1.21
C LEU A 46 11.03 -3.77 0.81
N VAL A 47 11.08 -3.34 -0.45
CA VAL A 47 12.09 -2.41 -0.95
C VAL A 47 12.01 -1.07 -0.20
N ALA A 48 10.80 -0.54 0.01
CA ALA A 48 10.61 0.70 0.76
C ALA A 48 11.12 0.57 2.21
N GLY A 49 10.83 -0.53 2.89
CA GLY A 49 11.35 -0.81 4.24
C GLY A 49 12.88 -0.86 4.28
N LEU A 50 13.51 -1.52 3.31
CA LEU A 50 14.97 -1.58 3.20
C LEU A 50 15.60 -0.21 2.91
N LEU A 51 14.99 0.59 2.04
CA LEU A 51 15.43 1.95 1.76
C LEU A 51 15.34 2.85 3.01
N LEU A 52 14.24 2.75 3.76
CA LEU A 52 14.09 3.46 5.03
C LEU A 52 15.17 3.06 6.05
N ILE A 53 15.49 1.77 6.16
CA ILE A 53 16.55 1.28 7.05
C ILE A 53 17.92 1.82 6.63
N ALA A 54 18.22 1.82 5.33
CA ALA A 54 19.51 2.23 4.80
C ALA A 54 19.72 3.76 4.86
N PHE A 55 18.70 4.54 4.49
CA PHE A 55 18.83 5.99 4.25
C PHE A 55 18.02 6.85 5.24
N GLY A 56 17.24 6.25 6.13
CA GLY A 56 16.35 6.96 7.06
C GLY A 56 15.12 7.56 6.39
N TYR A 57 14.31 8.30 7.17
CA TYR A 57 13.05 8.89 6.69
C TYR A 57 13.22 9.96 5.61
N GLY A 58 14.42 10.53 5.44
CA GLY A 58 14.69 11.53 4.40
C GLY A 58 14.45 11.00 2.97
N VAL A 59 14.56 9.68 2.76
CA VAL A 59 14.32 9.05 1.46
C VAL A 59 12.87 9.19 0.99
N LEU A 60 11.92 9.42 1.91
CA LEU A 60 10.49 9.64 1.58
C LEU A 60 10.26 10.96 0.82
N GLY A 61 11.21 11.91 0.91
CA GLY A 61 11.18 13.13 0.12
C GLY A 61 11.49 12.90 -1.36
N SER A 62 12.11 11.77 -1.72
CA SER A 62 12.51 11.48 -3.10
C SER A 62 11.31 11.27 -4.02
N PRO A 63 11.21 11.98 -5.16
CA PRO A 63 10.17 11.75 -6.16
C PRO A 63 10.09 10.29 -6.61
N TRP A 64 11.24 9.63 -6.75
CA TRP A 64 11.33 8.22 -7.17
C TRP A 64 10.70 7.28 -6.17
N VAL A 65 10.96 7.50 -4.87
CA VAL A 65 10.37 6.69 -3.80
C VAL A 65 8.86 6.91 -3.74
N VAL A 66 8.39 8.16 -3.89
CA VAL A 66 6.95 8.45 -3.97
C VAL A 66 6.31 7.71 -5.14
N ILE A 67 6.86 7.83 -6.36
CA ILE A 67 6.31 7.18 -7.57
C ILE A 67 6.22 5.67 -7.39
N VAL A 68 7.31 5.03 -6.93
CA VAL A 68 7.35 3.58 -6.75
C VAL A 68 6.41 3.14 -5.62
N SER A 69 6.33 3.89 -4.52
CA SER A 69 5.47 3.55 -3.37
C SER A 69 3.97 3.53 -3.70
N VAL A 70 3.53 4.21 -4.76
CA VAL A 70 2.13 4.16 -5.24
C VAL A 70 1.72 2.75 -5.65
N LEU A 71 2.68 1.92 -6.06
CA LEU A 71 2.42 0.52 -6.41
C LEU A 71 1.97 -0.32 -5.21
N ILE A 72 2.22 0.13 -3.97
CA ILE A 72 1.72 -0.56 -2.77
C ILE A 72 0.19 -0.51 -2.76
N PRO A 73 -0.49 0.64 -2.62
CA PRO A 73 -1.94 0.68 -2.63
C PRO A 73 -2.53 0.32 -4.00
N ALA A 74 -1.92 0.77 -5.11
CA ALA A 74 -2.49 0.53 -6.44
C ALA A 74 -2.44 -0.96 -6.87
N GLY A 75 -1.38 -1.69 -6.52
CA GLY A 75 -1.30 -3.12 -6.77
C GLY A 75 -2.22 -3.92 -5.84
N LEU A 76 -2.35 -3.53 -4.57
CA LEU A 76 -3.28 -4.18 -3.63
C LEU A 76 -4.73 -4.01 -4.09
N SER A 77 -5.13 -2.80 -4.45
CA SER A 77 -6.48 -2.53 -4.94
C SER A 77 -6.75 -3.23 -6.27
N LEU A 78 -5.78 -3.30 -7.18
CA LEU A 78 -5.93 -4.02 -8.44
C LEU A 78 -6.02 -5.53 -8.23
N GLY A 79 -5.24 -6.10 -7.31
CA GLY A 79 -5.36 -7.49 -6.88
C GLY A 79 -6.76 -7.81 -6.37
N LEU A 80 -7.30 -6.95 -5.50
CA LEU A 80 -8.66 -7.11 -4.94
C LEU A 80 -9.75 -6.98 -6.03
N VAL A 81 -9.60 -6.05 -6.97
CA VAL A 81 -10.53 -5.91 -8.10
C VAL A 81 -10.45 -7.11 -9.04
N SER A 82 -9.25 -7.58 -9.36
CA SER A 82 -9.05 -8.79 -10.19
C SER A 82 -9.70 -10.01 -9.54
N GLU A 83 -9.51 -10.19 -8.23
CA GLU A 83 -9.99 -11.36 -7.50
C GLU A 83 -11.51 -11.37 -7.30
N PHE A 84 -12.10 -10.26 -6.83
CA PHE A 84 -13.52 -10.22 -6.45
C PHE A 84 -14.44 -9.60 -7.50
N PHE A 85 -13.87 -8.90 -8.48
CA PHE A 85 -14.59 -8.11 -9.47
C PHE A 85 -13.95 -8.22 -10.86
N SER A 86 -13.49 -9.42 -11.24
CA SER A 86 -12.68 -9.72 -12.44
C SER A 86 -13.18 -9.06 -13.74
N LYS A 87 -14.50 -8.89 -13.92
CA LYS A 87 -15.10 -8.16 -15.04
C LYS A 87 -14.54 -6.73 -15.21
N TYR A 88 -14.17 -6.07 -14.12
CA TYR A 88 -13.67 -4.70 -14.10
C TYR A 88 -12.13 -4.61 -14.07
N GLU A 89 -11.41 -5.74 -13.99
CA GLU A 89 -9.94 -5.76 -13.89
C GLU A 89 -9.27 -4.91 -14.95
N LYS A 90 -9.62 -5.12 -16.23
CA LYS A 90 -9.00 -4.39 -17.34
C LYS A 90 -9.22 -2.88 -17.24
N GLY A 91 -10.44 -2.46 -16.90
CA GLY A 91 -10.77 -1.04 -16.73
C GLY A 91 -10.01 -0.42 -15.57
N TYR A 92 -9.89 -1.14 -14.46
CA TYR A 92 -9.16 -0.68 -13.29
C TYR A 92 -7.64 -0.67 -13.52
N LEU A 93 -7.09 -1.63 -14.25
CA LEU A 93 -5.69 -1.65 -14.67
C LEU A 93 -5.35 -0.42 -15.53
N ILE A 94 -6.21 -0.05 -16.48
CA ILE A 94 -6.03 1.17 -17.27
C ILE A 94 -5.98 2.40 -16.37
N PHE A 95 -6.90 2.50 -15.39
CA PHE A 95 -6.88 3.57 -14.40
C PHE A 95 -5.56 3.61 -13.61
N VAL A 96 -5.07 2.45 -13.13
CA VAL A 96 -3.80 2.35 -12.40
C VAL A 96 -2.61 2.80 -13.25
N ILE A 97 -2.55 2.38 -14.52
CA ILE A 97 -1.47 2.76 -15.44
C ILE A 97 -1.50 4.27 -15.71
N ILE A 98 -2.67 4.83 -16.06
CA ILE A 98 -2.81 6.26 -16.31
C ILE A 98 -2.46 7.07 -15.05
N GLY A 99 -2.93 6.62 -13.88
CA GLY A 99 -2.63 7.25 -12.59
C GLY A 99 -1.13 7.25 -12.28
N LEU A 100 -0.45 6.13 -12.47
CA LEU A 100 0.99 6.02 -12.27
C LEU A 100 1.77 6.92 -13.22
N LEU A 101 1.39 6.97 -14.50
CA LEU A 101 1.99 7.87 -15.48
C LEU A 101 1.77 9.34 -15.12
N ALA A 102 0.56 9.72 -14.71
CA ALA A 102 0.26 11.08 -14.29
C ALA A 102 1.08 11.49 -13.05
N ILE A 103 1.23 10.59 -12.07
CA ILE A 103 2.08 10.82 -10.89
C ILE A 103 3.54 10.96 -11.32
N ALA A 104 4.05 10.07 -12.18
CA ALA A 104 5.43 10.13 -12.65
C ALA A 104 5.71 11.44 -13.39
N ILE A 105 4.85 11.84 -14.33
CA ILE A 105 4.99 13.09 -15.08
C ILE A 105 4.99 14.28 -14.13
N THR A 106 3.96 14.41 -13.29
CA THR A 106 3.83 15.54 -12.36
C THR A 106 4.97 15.63 -11.35
N ARG A 107 5.52 14.50 -10.90
CA ARG A 107 6.63 14.45 -9.93
C ARG A 107 8.02 14.65 -10.55
N LEU A 108 8.22 14.33 -11.83
CA LEU A 108 9.52 14.42 -12.50
C LEU A 108 9.70 15.68 -13.34
N THR A 109 8.61 16.25 -13.88
CA THR A 109 8.69 17.42 -14.76
C THR A 109 8.04 18.66 -14.15
N GLY A 110 7.22 18.51 -13.12
CA GLY A 110 6.56 19.63 -12.45
C GLY A 110 7.52 20.40 -11.53
N PRO A 111 7.22 21.67 -11.20
CA PRO A 111 7.91 22.37 -10.13
C PRO A 111 7.80 21.59 -8.82
N GLU A 112 8.88 21.52 -8.06
CA GLU A 112 8.89 20.79 -6.79
C GLU A 112 7.82 21.34 -5.84
N GLY A 113 6.95 20.46 -5.35
CA GLY A 113 5.85 20.83 -4.44
C GLY A 113 4.66 21.52 -5.11
N ALA A 114 4.57 21.50 -6.45
CA ALA A 114 3.41 22.04 -7.15
C ALA A 114 2.12 21.33 -6.72
N THR A 115 1.08 22.08 -6.36
CA THR A 115 -0.20 21.54 -5.85
C THR A 115 -0.77 20.40 -6.71
N ILE A 116 -0.60 20.47 -8.03
CA ILE A 116 -1.04 19.44 -8.96
C ILE A 116 -0.42 18.06 -8.69
N ASP A 117 0.85 18.01 -8.26
CA ASP A 117 1.57 16.77 -7.96
C ASP A 117 0.94 16.01 -6.77
N THR A 118 0.36 16.76 -5.85
CA THR A 118 -0.23 16.25 -4.61
C THR A 118 -1.68 15.91 -4.85
N ILE A 119 -2.41 16.72 -5.62
CA ILE A 119 -3.78 16.39 -6.04
C ILE A 119 -3.81 15.06 -6.80
N VAL A 120 -2.95 14.90 -7.82
CA VAL A 120 -2.93 13.66 -8.62
C VAL A 120 -2.59 12.46 -7.76
N LEU A 121 -1.57 12.57 -6.90
CA LEU A 121 -1.21 11.52 -5.94
C LEU A 121 -2.38 11.16 -5.01
N VAL A 122 -3.02 12.16 -4.40
CA VAL A 122 -4.13 11.96 -3.45
C VAL A 122 -5.32 11.30 -4.13
N ILE A 123 -5.67 11.66 -5.37
CA ILE A 123 -6.78 11.03 -6.09
C ILE A 123 -6.51 9.54 -6.32
N VAL A 124 -5.35 9.19 -6.87
CA VAL A 124 -5.00 7.79 -7.15
C VAL A 124 -4.92 7.00 -5.85
N HIS A 125 -4.27 7.55 -4.83
CA HIS A 125 -4.11 6.92 -3.53
C HIS A 125 -5.46 6.71 -2.84
N ALA A 126 -6.34 7.73 -2.80
CA ALA A 126 -7.63 7.63 -2.13
C ALA A 126 -8.56 6.62 -2.78
N ILE A 127 -8.58 6.53 -4.12
CA ILE A 127 -9.39 5.53 -4.82
C ILE A 127 -8.88 4.11 -4.50
N ALA A 128 -7.56 3.90 -4.54
CA ALA A 128 -6.97 2.62 -4.18
C ALA A 128 -7.24 2.26 -2.70
N GLY A 129 -7.06 3.22 -1.79
CA GLY A 129 -7.35 3.08 -0.37
C GLY A 129 -8.79 2.66 -0.08
N LEU A 130 -9.76 3.37 -0.66
CA LEU A 130 -11.19 3.03 -0.55
C LEU A 130 -11.47 1.60 -1.03
N ILE A 131 -10.83 1.15 -2.10
CA ILE A 131 -10.99 -0.23 -2.58
C ILE A 131 -10.40 -1.23 -1.58
N ILE A 132 -9.22 -0.97 -1.03
CA ILE A 132 -8.58 -1.84 -0.02
C ILE A 132 -9.44 -1.93 1.24
N VAL A 133 -10.11 -0.85 1.62
CA VAL A 133 -11.02 -0.86 2.78
C VAL A 133 -12.32 -1.57 2.45
N ILE A 134 -12.98 -1.25 1.34
CA ILE A 134 -14.36 -1.68 1.07
C ILE A 134 -14.42 -3.11 0.54
N VAL A 135 -13.52 -3.51 -0.37
CA VAL A 135 -13.63 -4.82 -1.05
C VAL A 135 -13.57 -6.00 -0.07
N PRO A 136 -12.64 -6.06 0.92
CA PRO A 136 -12.63 -7.17 1.87
C PRO A 136 -13.87 -7.22 2.75
N ILE A 137 -14.47 -6.07 3.12
CA ILE A 137 -15.76 -6.01 3.82
C ILE A 137 -16.85 -6.64 2.96
N LEU A 138 -16.95 -6.27 1.68
CA LEU A 138 -17.94 -6.82 0.76
C LEU A 138 -17.72 -8.32 0.53
N ALA A 139 -16.47 -8.75 0.38
CA ALA A 139 -16.13 -10.15 0.18
C ALA A 139 -16.57 -11.01 1.39
N VAL A 140 -16.30 -10.55 2.61
CA VAL A 140 -16.71 -11.25 3.84
C VAL A 140 -18.22 -11.25 4.00
N THR A 141 -18.89 -10.10 3.86
CA THR A 141 -20.34 -9.98 4.04
C THR A 141 -21.14 -10.78 3.01
N ARG A 142 -20.59 -10.93 1.79
CA ARG A 142 -21.15 -11.78 0.72
C ARG A 142 -20.71 -13.24 0.80
N LYS A 143 -19.97 -13.64 1.84
CA LYS A 143 -19.44 -15.01 2.04
C LYS A 143 -18.53 -15.50 0.91
N LEU A 144 -17.87 -14.59 0.20
CA LEU A 144 -16.87 -14.87 -0.83
C LEU A 144 -15.46 -15.05 -0.23
N ALA A 145 -15.26 -14.60 1.01
CA ALA A 145 -14.01 -14.75 1.75
C ALA A 145 -14.30 -15.09 3.22
N PRO A 146 -13.39 -15.81 3.92
CA PRO A 146 -13.56 -16.09 5.34
C PRO A 146 -13.51 -14.81 6.18
N GLY A 147 -14.18 -14.80 7.33
CA GLY A 147 -14.33 -13.60 8.17
C GLY A 147 -13.00 -12.93 8.57
N GLY A 148 -11.92 -13.70 8.70
CA GLY A 148 -10.59 -13.17 8.98
C GLY A 148 -10.02 -12.27 7.88
N PHE A 149 -10.53 -12.34 6.66
CA PHE A 149 -10.11 -11.48 5.54
C PHE A 149 -10.39 -9.99 5.78
N ILE A 150 -11.28 -9.65 6.73
CA ILE A 150 -11.55 -8.27 7.15
C ILE A 150 -10.30 -7.51 7.62
N PHE A 151 -9.26 -8.21 8.06
CA PHE A 151 -8.01 -7.59 8.47
C PHE A 151 -7.27 -6.92 7.30
N VAL A 152 -7.57 -7.27 6.04
CA VAL A 152 -7.09 -6.51 4.88
C VAL A 152 -7.67 -5.09 4.89
N SER A 153 -8.93 -4.92 5.26
CA SER A 153 -9.54 -3.58 5.43
C SER A 153 -8.89 -2.79 6.56
N ILE A 154 -8.52 -3.45 7.66
CA ILE A 154 -7.78 -2.81 8.76
C ILE A 154 -6.41 -2.32 8.25
N GLY A 155 -5.69 -3.15 7.50
CA GLY A 155 -4.45 -2.73 6.83
C GLY A 155 -4.67 -1.55 5.88
N GLY A 156 -5.77 -1.55 5.12
CA GLY A 156 -6.21 -0.45 4.26
C GLY A 156 -6.38 0.88 5.01
N ILE A 157 -7.09 0.85 6.14
CA ILE A 157 -7.27 2.04 6.98
C ILE A 157 -5.91 2.57 7.48
N LEU A 158 -5.02 1.67 7.92
CA LEU A 158 -3.70 2.06 8.43
C LEU A 158 -2.81 2.70 7.36
N ILE A 159 -2.79 2.15 6.13
CA ILE A 159 -2.00 2.72 5.02
C ILE A 159 -2.57 4.06 4.58
N ASP A 160 -3.89 4.20 4.49
CA ASP A 160 -4.55 5.43 4.06
C ASP A 160 -4.35 6.57 5.05
N LEU A 161 -4.43 6.29 6.35
CA LEU A 161 -4.12 7.27 7.39
C LEU A 161 -2.68 7.76 7.31
N GLY A 162 -1.72 6.84 7.08
CA GLY A 162 -0.32 7.20 6.87
C GLY A 162 -0.12 8.04 5.62
N GLY A 163 -0.74 7.66 4.50
CA GLY A 163 -0.64 8.37 3.21
C GLY A 163 -1.21 9.78 3.26
N ILE A 164 -2.39 9.95 3.86
CA ILE A 164 -3.03 11.26 4.03
C ILE A 164 -2.19 12.15 4.94
N ALA A 165 -1.71 11.63 6.07
CA ALA A 165 -0.88 12.41 6.99
C ALA A 165 0.39 12.93 6.29
N LEU A 166 1.10 12.07 5.54
CA LEU A 166 2.28 12.46 4.77
C LEU A 166 1.96 13.48 3.66
N ALA A 167 0.82 13.34 2.97
CA ALA A 167 0.40 14.28 1.94
C ALA A 167 0.13 15.69 2.51
N PHE A 168 -0.50 15.79 3.69
CA PHE A 168 -0.69 17.08 4.37
C PHE A 168 0.63 17.72 4.77
N LEU A 169 1.55 16.94 5.36
CA LEU A 169 2.87 17.44 5.76
C LEU A 169 3.65 18.01 4.57
N LYS A 170 3.54 17.36 3.40
CA LYS A 170 4.17 17.85 2.17
C LYS A 170 3.61 19.21 1.70
N LEU A 171 2.37 19.52 2.04
CA LEU A 171 1.74 20.82 1.79
C LEU A 171 2.04 21.85 2.90
N GLY A 172 2.95 21.54 3.83
CA GLY A 172 3.25 22.40 4.98
C GLY A 172 2.10 22.50 5.98
N LYS A 173 1.15 21.55 5.96
CA LYS A 173 -0.01 21.50 6.86
C LYS A 173 0.03 20.23 7.70
N GLN A 174 -0.59 20.26 8.87
CA GLN A 174 -0.85 19.03 9.63
C GLN A 174 -2.27 18.54 9.36
N PHE A 175 -2.46 17.22 9.36
CA PHE A 175 -3.78 16.60 9.33
C PHE A 175 -4.20 16.26 10.77
N LEU A 176 -5.29 16.82 11.27
CA LEU A 176 -5.75 16.58 12.65
C LEU A 176 -4.61 16.79 13.68
N PHE A 177 -4.26 15.76 14.46
CA PHE A 177 -3.18 15.74 15.44
C PHE A 177 -1.86 15.16 14.90
N PHE A 178 -1.81 14.79 13.61
CA PHE A 178 -0.63 14.21 12.96
C PHE A 178 0.38 15.30 12.57
N SER A 179 1.08 15.85 13.55
CA SER A 179 2.27 16.68 13.31
C SER A 179 3.40 15.88 12.68
N GLU A 180 4.41 16.55 12.12
CA GLU A 180 5.60 15.89 11.57
C GLU A 180 6.28 14.96 12.58
N SER A 181 6.43 15.45 13.83
CA SER A 181 6.99 14.66 14.92
C SER A 181 6.15 13.42 15.24
N VAL A 182 4.82 13.54 15.28
CA VAL A 182 3.92 12.41 15.51
C VAL A 182 4.03 11.40 14.38
N VAL A 183 3.94 11.84 13.12
CA VAL A 183 4.00 10.98 11.94
C VAL A 183 5.29 10.18 11.92
N PHE A 184 6.45 10.82 12.07
CA PHE A 184 7.72 10.10 12.05
C PHE A 184 7.97 9.23 13.28
N THR A 185 7.33 9.52 14.41
CA THR A 185 7.37 8.66 15.61
C THR A 185 6.57 7.37 15.39
N ILE A 186 5.41 7.46 14.73
CA ILE A 186 4.53 6.30 14.53
C ILE A 186 4.74 5.57 13.21
N LEU A 187 5.53 6.12 12.28
CA LEU A 187 5.62 5.58 10.91
C LEU A 187 6.09 4.12 10.88
N ALA A 188 7.20 3.80 11.55
CA ALA A 188 7.69 2.43 11.61
C ALA A 188 6.67 1.45 12.23
N PRO A 189 6.11 1.69 13.44
CA PRO A 189 5.11 0.78 14.01
C PRO A 189 3.81 0.73 13.20
N LEU A 190 3.39 1.84 12.57
CA LEU A 190 2.23 1.87 11.67
C LEU A 190 2.42 0.92 10.49
N LEU A 191 3.59 0.99 9.83
CA LEU A 191 3.92 0.10 8.70
C LEU A 191 3.94 -1.37 9.11
N LEU A 192 4.46 -1.69 10.31
CA LEU A 192 4.45 -3.06 10.82
C LEU A 192 3.03 -3.56 11.09
N LEU A 193 2.20 -2.77 11.79
CA LEU A 193 0.82 -3.12 12.09
C LEU A 193 -0.01 -3.30 10.81
N MET A 194 0.19 -2.42 9.83
CA MET A 194 -0.41 -2.53 8.49
C MET A 194 0.01 -3.85 7.81
N ALA A 195 1.30 -4.15 7.76
CA ALA A 195 1.81 -5.38 7.12
C ALA A 195 1.29 -6.65 7.81
N LEU A 196 1.25 -6.67 9.14
CA LEU A 196 0.71 -7.79 9.92
C LEU A 196 -0.79 -7.96 9.73
N ALA A 197 -1.55 -6.86 9.63
CA ALA A 197 -2.98 -6.92 9.32
C ALA A 197 -3.23 -7.52 7.93
N PHE A 198 -2.48 -7.08 6.91
CA PHE A 198 -2.54 -7.69 5.59
C PHE A 198 -2.16 -9.18 5.63
N ALA A 199 -1.06 -9.52 6.31
CA ALA A 199 -0.60 -10.91 6.41
C ALA A 199 -1.68 -11.79 7.05
N TRP A 200 -2.26 -11.37 8.16
CA TRP A 200 -3.33 -12.11 8.81
C TRP A 200 -4.55 -12.26 7.90
N GLY A 201 -5.00 -11.17 7.28
CA GLY A 201 -6.17 -11.17 6.41
C GLY A 201 -6.03 -12.13 5.23
N PHE A 202 -4.95 -11.98 4.45
CA PHE A 202 -4.70 -12.83 3.29
C PHE A 202 -4.45 -14.29 3.67
N MET A 203 -3.74 -14.57 4.77
CA MET A 203 -3.49 -15.95 5.19
C MET A 203 -4.75 -16.69 5.63
N LYS A 204 -5.77 -15.99 6.14
CA LYS A 204 -7.06 -16.63 6.42
C LYS A 204 -7.76 -17.05 5.14
N LYS A 205 -7.66 -16.26 4.06
CA LYS A 205 -8.20 -16.60 2.74
C LYS A 205 -7.41 -17.73 2.08
N LEU A 206 -6.08 -17.65 2.05
CA LEU A 206 -5.23 -18.66 1.39
C LEU A 206 -5.28 -20.05 2.04
N LYS A 207 -5.69 -20.17 3.30
CA LYS A 207 -5.90 -21.47 3.96
C LYS A 207 -7.28 -22.07 3.70
N ALA A 208 -8.20 -21.29 3.15
CA ALA A 208 -9.58 -21.69 2.89
C ALA A 208 -9.85 -22.04 1.41
N ALA A 209 -8.88 -21.75 0.53
CA ALA A 209 -8.85 -22.18 -0.87
C ALA A 209 -8.12 -23.53 -0.98
#